data_AF-A0ABC8S717-F1
#
_entry.id   AF-A0ABC8S717-F1
#
_cell.length_a   1.000
_cell.length_b   1.000
_cell.length_c   1.000
_cell.angle_alpha   90.00
_cell.angle_beta   90.00
_cell.angle_gamma   90.00
#
_symmetry.space_group_name_H-M   'P 1'
#
loop_
_entity.id
_entity.type
_entity.pdbx_description
1 polymer ?
#
loop_
_entity_poly.entity_id
_entity_poly.type
_entity_poly.pdbx_seq_one_letter_code
_entity_poly.pdbx_strand_id
1 'polypeptide(L)'
;MALSPPQLQRFLLNRIACNSSHNKITGKNIIAKARTGRCCSAIAIDAPSSLTSVVPIRWASTKLQGLREEMEDDVVIVQSDDLQGFSFAAVFDGHAGFSSVKFLRDQLYKECATALQGGLLLRGKDFSVIRKALQEAFENADAKLLKWLEMSGEEVESGSTATVMFIGDNMLFISHVGDSCVILSRSGKAEVLTNSHRPYGNNKVSLQEIRRIREAGGWVCFSILKSFSFSRFALGVCSEWKKVSNFVNPLDLP
;
A
#
# COMPACT_ATOMS: atom_id res chain seq x y z
N MET A 1 -5.86 29.74 5.27
CA MET A 1 -5.83 29.27 3.87
C MET A 1 -7.08 28.43 3.62
N ALA A 2 -7.91 28.82 2.66
CA ALA A 2 -9.23 28.24 2.43
C ALA A 2 -9.12 26.89 1.71
N LEU A 3 -9.73 25.85 2.29
CA LEU A 3 -9.82 24.51 1.73
C LEU A 3 -11.15 24.36 0.97
N SER A 4 -11.10 23.88 -0.27
CA SER A 4 -12.29 23.57 -1.07
C SER A 4 -12.98 22.30 -0.53
N PRO A 5 -14.33 22.24 -0.47
CA PRO A 5 -15.05 21.09 0.06
C PRO A 5 -15.08 19.93 -0.95
N PRO A 6 -14.95 18.66 -0.51
CA PRO A 6 -15.05 17.51 -1.39
C PRO A 6 -16.50 17.24 -1.80
N GLN A 7 -16.75 17.13 -3.11
CA GLN A 7 -18.01 16.68 -3.68
C GLN A 7 -18.12 15.15 -3.64
N LEU A 8 -19.31 14.66 -3.30
CA LEU A 8 -19.63 13.24 -3.19
C LEU A 8 -20.60 12.86 -4.33
N GLN A 9 -20.25 11.86 -5.14
CA GLN A 9 -21.17 11.25 -6.11
C GLN A 9 -21.36 9.77 -5.81
N ARG A 10 -22.60 9.30 -5.97
CA ARG A 10 -23.10 7.98 -5.58
C ARG A 10 -23.52 7.20 -6.83
N PHE A 11 -23.11 5.93 -6.91
CA PHE A 11 -23.65 4.96 -7.87
C PHE A 11 -24.02 3.66 -7.15
N LEU A 12 -25.14 3.07 -7.55
CA LEU A 12 -25.66 1.77 -7.11
C LEU A 12 -25.44 0.75 -8.23
N LEU A 13 -25.07 -0.48 -7.88
CA LEU A 13 -25.12 -1.60 -8.81
C LEU A 13 -25.45 -2.88 -8.06
N ASN A 14 -26.61 -3.44 -8.38
CA ASN A 14 -26.98 -4.80 -8.00
C ASN A 14 -27.14 -5.66 -9.24
N ARG A 15 -26.73 -6.93 -9.07
CA ARG A 15 -26.96 -8.15 -9.88
C ARG A 15 -26.16 -8.32 -11.18
N ILE A 16 -25.16 -9.20 -11.10
CA ILE A 16 -24.75 -10.05 -12.22
C ILE A 16 -25.44 -11.40 -12.02
N ALA A 17 -26.53 -11.64 -12.74
CA ALA A 17 -27.04 -12.98 -12.97
C ALA A 17 -26.43 -13.46 -14.30
N CYS A 18 -25.52 -14.42 -14.24
CA CYS A 18 -24.93 -15.05 -15.41
C CYS A 18 -25.81 -16.22 -15.90
N ASN A 19 -26.81 -15.91 -16.72
CA ASN A 19 -27.45 -16.93 -17.56
C ASN A 19 -26.65 -17.07 -18.87
N SER A 20 -25.74 -18.02 -18.90
CA SER A 20 -25.05 -18.43 -20.12
C SER A 20 -26.00 -19.31 -20.95
N SER A 21 -26.61 -18.75 -21.99
CA SER A 21 -27.32 -19.52 -23.03
C SER A 21 -26.31 -20.09 -24.03
N HIS A 22 -26.29 -21.41 -24.17
CA HIS A 22 -25.53 -22.13 -25.19
C HIS A 22 -26.13 -21.90 -26.58
N ASN A 23 -25.33 -21.42 -27.54
CA ASN A 23 -25.61 -21.59 -28.96
C ASN A 23 -24.45 -22.35 -29.63
N LYS A 24 -24.78 -23.52 -30.20
CA LYS A 24 -23.90 -24.35 -31.04
C LYS A 24 -23.73 -23.70 -32.41
N ILE A 25 -22.49 -23.61 -32.88
CA ILE A 25 -22.17 -23.50 -34.32
C ILE A 25 -21.10 -24.53 -34.65
N THR A 26 -21.38 -25.34 -35.66
CA THR A 26 -20.59 -26.43 -36.22
C THR A 26 -19.69 -25.93 -37.36
N GLY A 27 -18.44 -26.44 -37.47
CA GLY A 27 -17.63 -26.20 -38.67
C GLY A 27 -16.11 -26.40 -38.55
N LYS A 28 -15.67 -27.66 -38.59
CA LYS A 28 -14.42 -28.28 -39.12
C LYS A 28 -13.02 -27.63 -39.00
N ASN A 29 -12.13 -28.52 -38.54
CA ASN A 29 -10.68 -28.71 -38.78
C ASN A 29 -9.66 -28.19 -37.75
N ILE A 30 -9.00 -29.18 -37.15
CA ILE A 30 -8.05 -29.16 -36.05
C ILE A 30 -6.63 -29.06 -36.62
N ILE A 31 -5.86 -28.07 -36.20
CA ILE A 31 -4.40 -28.18 -36.05
C ILE A 31 -4.07 -27.69 -34.64
N ALA A 32 -3.88 -28.63 -33.72
CA ALA A 32 -3.54 -28.36 -32.34
C ALA A 32 -2.06 -27.95 -32.24
N LYS A 33 -1.80 -26.68 -31.95
CA LYS A 33 -0.51 -26.24 -31.41
C LYS A 33 -0.71 -26.01 -29.92
N ALA A 34 -0.21 -26.94 -29.10
CA ALA A 34 -0.28 -26.84 -27.65
C ALA A 34 0.47 -25.58 -27.18
N ARG A 35 -0.28 -24.53 -26.86
CA ARG A 35 0.21 -23.45 -26.01
C ARG A 35 -0.17 -23.81 -24.59
N THR A 36 0.80 -24.30 -23.82
CA THR A 36 0.72 -24.37 -22.36
C THR A 36 0.76 -22.94 -21.82
N GLY A 37 -0.37 -22.22 -21.94
CA GLY A 37 -0.61 -21.03 -21.15
C GLY A 37 -0.95 -21.48 -19.75
N ARG A 38 -0.04 -21.29 -18.80
CA ARG A 38 -0.32 -21.44 -17.36
C ARG A 38 -1.48 -20.52 -17.01
N CYS A 39 -2.69 -21.08 -16.91
CA CYS A 39 -3.77 -20.44 -16.17
C CYS A 39 -3.42 -20.57 -14.68
N CYS A 40 -2.83 -19.52 -14.12
CA CYS A 40 -2.77 -19.37 -12.67
C CYS A 40 -4.17 -18.98 -12.20
N SER A 41 -5.06 -19.96 -12.03
CA SER A 41 -6.30 -19.76 -11.28
C SER A 41 -5.95 -19.88 -9.81
N ALA A 42 -5.99 -18.77 -9.07
CA ALA A 42 -6.00 -18.82 -7.62
C ALA A 42 -7.37 -19.38 -7.19
N ILE A 43 -7.44 -20.68 -6.92
CA ILE A 43 -8.62 -21.29 -6.32
C ILE A 43 -8.58 -20.95 -4.84
N ALA A 44 -9.42 -19.99 -4.48
CA ALA A 44 -9.74 -19.66 -3.11
C ALA A 44 -10.73 -20.72 -2.59
N ILE A 45 -10.24 -21.76 -1.91
CA ILE A 45 -11.11 -22.69 -1.17
C ILE A 45 -11.51 -21.98 0.12
N ASP A 46 -12.78 -21.61 0.23
CA ASP A 46 -13.33 -21.05 1.46
C ASP A 46 -13.55 -22.20 2.44
N ALA A 47 -12.65 -22.35 3.41
CA ALA A 47 -12.89 -23.20 4.58
C ALA A 47 -13.94 -22.50 5.45
N PRO A 48 -15.07 -23.16 5.80
CA PRO A 48 -16.08 -22.54 6.63
C PRO A 48 -15.53 -22.40 8.07
N SER A 49 -15.09 -21.20 8.43
CA SER A 49 -14.81 -20.83 9.82
C SER A 49 -16.14 -20.58 10.52
N SER A 50 -16.51 -21.48 11.44
CA SER A 50 -17.65 -21.30 12.31
C SER A 50 -17.39 -20.12 13.28
N LEU A 51 -18.46 -19.36 13.55
CA LEU A 51 -18.64 -18.37 14.65
C LEU A 51 -18.28 -16.89 14.44
N THR A 52 -17.84 -16.42 13.27
CA THR A 52 -17.78 -14.97 12.99
C THR A 52 -18.38 -14.64 11.61
N SER A 53 -19.30 -13.68 11.56
CA SER A 53 -20.07 -13.32 10.35
C SER A 53 -19.29 -12.53 9.29
N VAL A 54 -17.97 -12.44 9.42
CA VAL A 54 -17.09 -11.72 8.50
C VAL A 54 -16.01 -12.68 8.03
N VAL A 55 -15.98 -12.94 6.73
CA VAL A 55 -14.93 -13.77 6.12
C VAL A 55 -13.58 -13.09 6.38
N PRO A 56 -12.60 -13.77 7.02
CA PRO A 56 -11.30 -13.19 7.29
C PRO A 56 -10.58 -12.81 5.98
N ILE A 57 -9.85 -11.70 6.02
CA ILE A 57 -9.08 -11.23 4.85
C ILE A 57 -7.99 -12.26 4.55
N ARG A 58 -7.99 -12.77 3.33
CA ARG A 58 -6.91 -13.65 2.84
C ARG A 58 -5.80 -12.82 2.22
N TRP A 59 -4.59 -13.23 2.53
CA TRP A 59 -3.38 -12.55 2.10
C TRP A 59 -2.50 -13.47 1.28
N ALA A 60 -1.81 -12.89 0.30
CA ALA A 60 -0.74 -13.54 -0.44
C ALA A 60 0.30 -12.48 -0.79
N SER A 61 1.57 -12.86 -0.75
CA SER A 61 2.66 -12.02 -1.22
C SER A 61 3.69 -12.88 -1.95
N THR A 62 4.43 -12.25 -2.86
CA THR A 62 5.56 -12.85 -3.55
C THR A 62 6.63 -11.79 -3.74
N LYS A 63 7.88 -12.21 -3.70
CA LYS A 63 9.06 -11.35 -3.89
C LYS A 63 10.02 -12.07 -4.81
N LEU A 64 10.50 -11.37 -5.83
CA LEU A 64 11.40 -11.91 -6.83
C LEU A 64 12.45 -10.85 -7.17
N GLN A 65 13.73 -11.21 -7.13
CA GLN A 65 14.84 -10.32 -7.47
C GLN A 65 14.82 -9.87 -8.94
N GLY A 66 14.39 -10.75 -9.84
CA GLY A 66 14.37 -10.47 -11.27
C GLY A 66 15.79 -10.29 -11.83
N LEU A 67 16.00 -9.20 -12.58
CA LEU A 67 17.26 -8.93 -13.30
C LEU A 67 18.27 -8.09 -12.51
N ARG A 68 17.90 -7.61 -11.31
CA ARG A 68 18.82 -6.84 -10.46
C ARG A 68 19.88 -7.77 -9.89
N GLU A 69 21.07 -7.23 -9.65
CA GLU A 69 22.17 -7.97 -9.00
C GLU A 69 21.82 -8.30 -7.54
N GLU A 70 21.09 -7.40 -6.87
CA GLU A 70 20.68 -7.54 -5.46
C GLU A 70 19.16 -7.43 -5.29
N MET A 71 18.63 -8.09 -4.26
CA MET A 71 17.22 -8.05 -3.87
C MET A 71 17.01 -7.06 -2.71
N GLU A 72 16.62 -5.84 -3.04
CA GLU A 72 16.43 -4.76 -2.06
C GLU A 72 14.96 -4.58 -1.63
N ASP A 73 14.00 -5.39 -2.11
CA ASP A 73 12.59 -5.25 -1.69
C ASP A 73 12.22 -6.19 -0.52
N ASP A 74 11.27 -5.76 0.31
CA ASP A 74 10.64 -6.63 1.29
C ASP A 74 9.13 -6.35 1.47
N VAL A 75 8.42 -7.34 2.01
CA VAL A 75 6.99 -7.30 2.29
C VAL A 75 6.75 -7.79 3.71
N VAL A 76 5.91 -7.08 4.45
CA VAL A 76 5.49 -7.44 5.80
C VAL A 76 3.98 -7.56 5.81
N ILE A 77 3.47 -8.63 6.41
CA ILE A 77 2.05 -8.82 6.67
C ILE A 77 1.93 -9.30 8.13
N VAL A 78 1.24 -8.52 8.95
CA VAL A 78 0.96 -8.84 10.35
C VAL A 78 -0.54 -8.97 10.51
N GLN A 79 -0.97 -10.19 10.82
CA GLN A 79 -2.34 -10.54 11.17
C GLN A 79 -2.33 -10.80 12.67
N SER A 80 -2.54 -9.76 13.47
CA SER A 80 -2.59 -9.87 14.93
C SER A 80 -3.91 -9.30 15.45
N ASP A 81 -4.45 -9.93 16.49
CA ASP A 81 -5.54 -9.36 17.27
C ASP A 81 -5.08 -8.11 18.06
N ASP A 82 -3.76 -7.95 18.21
CA ASP A 82 -3.10 -6.87 18.96
C ASP A 82 -3.39 -5.46 18.43
N LEU A 83 -3.79 -5.33 17.16
CA LEU A 83 -4.22 -4.06 16.55
C LEU A 83 -5.75 -3.90 16.57
N GLN A 84 -6.44 -4.52 17.53
CA GLN A 84 -7.89 -4.39 17.71
C GLN A 84 -8.67 -4.84 16.47
N GLY A 85 -8.25 -5.94 15.85
CA GLY A 85 -8.88 -6.50 14.65
C GLY A 85 -8.42 -5.87 13.32
N PHE A 86 -7.43 -4.97 13.34
CA PHE A 86 -6.78 -4.47 12.12
C PHE A 86 -5.57 -5.34 11.74
N SER A 87 -5.47 -5.70 10.47
CA SER A 87 -4.25 -6.26 9.89
C SER A 87 -3.36 -5.13 9.37
N PHE A 88 -2.05 -5.31 9.48
CA PHE A 88 -1.03 -4.44 8.91
C PHE A 88 -0.37 -5.13 7.71
N ALA A 89 -0.14 -4.39 6.63
CA ALA A 89 0.72 -4.85 5.56
C ALA A 89 1.57 -3.69 5.01
N ALA A 90 2.79 -4.00 4.62
CA ALA A 90 3.73 -3.03 4.09
C ALA A 90 4.58 -3.60 2.96
N VAL A 91 4.91 -2.76 1.99
CA VAL A 91 5.93 -3.02 0.97
C VAL A 91 7.01 -1.96 1.10
N PHE A 92 8.26 -2.42 1.02
CA PHE A 92 9.46 -1.63 1.07
C PHE A 92 10.27 -1.87 -0.21
N ASP A 93 10.67 -0.79 -0.88
CA ASP A 93 11.55 -0.81 -2.07
C ASP A 93 12.84 -0.10 -1.66
N GLY A 94 13.91 -0.87 -1.51
CA GLY A 94 15.21 -0.39 -1.02
C GLY A 94 16.08 0.18 -2.14
N HIS A 95 17.05 0.99 -1.74
CA HIS A 95 18.11 1.45 -2.64
C HIS A 95 19.40 1.71 -1.87
N ALA A 96 20.53 1.52 -2.57
CA ALA A 96 21.87 1.71 -2.02
C ALA A 96 22.16 0.85 -0.78
N GLY A 97 21.60 -0.36 -0.76
CA GLY A 97 21.71 -1.32 0.32
C GLY A 97 20.37 -1.82 0.84
N PHE A 98 20.39 -2.98 1.51
CA PHE A 98 19.22 -3.60 2.12
C PHE A 98 19.00 -3.19 3.59
N SER A 99 19.97 -2.51 4.21
CA SER A 99 19.99 -2.17 5.63
C SER A 99 18.77 -1.36 6.07
N SER A 100 18.38 -0.34 5.29
CA SER A 100 17.17 0.45 5.56
C SER A 100 15.89 -0.37 5.54
N VAL A 101 15.75 -1.28 4.57
CA VAL A 101 14.58 -2.16 4.44
C VAL A 101 14.50 -3.14 5.61
N LYS A 102 15.65 -3.74 5.97
CA LYS A 102 15.78 -4.63 7.13
C LYS A 102 15.32 -3.95 8.41
N PHE A 103 15.77 -2.72 8.65
CA PHE A 103 15.37 -1.96 9.82
C PHE A 103 13.86 -1.63 9.82
N LEU A 104 13.34 -1.12 8.70
CA LEU A 104 11.93 -0.74 8.59
C LEU A 104 10.98 -1.93 8.76
N ARG A 105 11.35 -3.09 8.22
CA ARG A 105 10.63 -4.35 8.41
C ARG A 105 10.38 -4.66 9.88
N ASP A 106 11.40 -4.47 10.72
CA ASP A 106 11.36 -4.86 12.13
C ASP A 106 10.79 -3.75 13.05
N GLN A 107 10.90 -2.49 12.63
CA GLN A 107 10.63 -1.35 13.49
C GLN A 107 9.38 -0.55 13.11
N LEU A 108 9.06 -0.40 11.81
CA LEU A 108 7.98 0.51 11.39
C LEU A 108 6.61 0.07 11.93
N TYR A 109 6.33 -1.24 11.93
CA TYR A 109 5.11 -1.79 12.54
C TYR A 109 5.01 -1.42 14.02
N LYS A 110 6.10 -1.52 14.77
CA LYS A 110 6.13 -1.22 16.21
C LYS A 110 5.86 0.27 16.46
N GLU A 111 6.52 1.16 15.72
CA GLU A 111 6.26 2.61 15.82
C GLU A 111 4.80 2.93 15.52
N CYS A 112 4.24 2.33 14.46
CA CYS A 112 2.84 2.54 14.10
C CYS A 112 1.89 2.01 15.18
N ALA A 113 2.12 0.78 15.68
CA ALA A 113 1.30 0.18 16.71
C ALA A 113 1.32 1.01 18.01
N THR A 114 2.49 1.50 18.42
CA THR A 114 2.62 2.40 19.56
C THR A 114 1.89 3.73 19.34
N ALA A 115 2.13 4.41 18.21
CA ALA A 115 1.48 5.68 17.92
C ALA A 115 -0.06 5.55 17.80
N LEU A 116 -0.54 4.41 17.29
CA LEU A 116 -1.97 4.09 17.21
C LEU A 116 -2.57 3.55 18.52
N GLN A 117 -1.80 3.53 19.61
CA GLN A 117 -2.21 3.01 20.92
C GLN A 117 -2.75 1.57 20.82
N GLY A 118 -1.99 0.69 20.15
CA GLY A 118 -2.40 -0.69 19.90
C GLY A 118 -3.67 -0.80 19.04
N GLY A 119 -3.90 0.14 18.12
CA GLY A 119 -5.07 0.15 17.24
C GLY A 119 -6.33 0.80 17.83
N LEU A 120 -6.30 1.27 19.09
CA LEU A 120 -7.44 1.97 19.70
C LEU A 120 -7.86 3.21 18.89
N LEU A 121 -6.89 3.97 18.38
CA LEU A 121 -7.17 5.15 17.56
C LEU A 121 -7.86 4.81 16.24
N LEU A 122 -7.59 3.63 15.66
CA LEU A 122 -8.21 3.20 14.40
C LEU A 122 -9.72 2.98 14.55
N ARG A 123 -10.19 2.51 15.72
CA ARG A 123 -11.63 2.35 16.02
C ARG A 123 -12.33 3.67 16.33
N GLY A 124 -11.60 4.63 16.89
CA GLY A 124 -12.12 5.97 17.22
C GLY A 124 -12.56 6.78 16.01
N LYS A 125 -12.10 6.43 14.80
CA LYS A 125 -12.48 7.03 13.50
C LYS A 125 -12.20 8.54 13.38
N ASP A 126 -11.40 9.11 14.29
CA ASP A 126 -10.89 10.48 14.15
C ASP A 126 -9.69 10.48 13.20
N PHE A 127 -9.95 10.77 11.93
CA PHE A 127 -8.93 10.79 10.89
C PHE A 127 -7.82 11.82 11.13
N SER A 128 -8.09 12.92 11.84
CA SER A 128 -7.06 13.93 12.12
C SER A 128 -6.05 13.39 13.13
N VAL A 129 -6.56 12.74 14.19
CA VAL A 129 -5.73 12.11 15.23
C VAL A 129 -4.94 10.93 14.65
N ILE A 130 -5.60 10.05 13.89
CA ILE A 130 -4.95 8.91 13.24
C ILE A 130 -3.85 9.40 12.27
N ARG A 131 -4.12 10.48 11.50
CA ARG A 131 -3.13 11.06 10.60
C ARG A 131 -1.90 11.54 11.34
N LYS A 132 -2.11 12.33 12.39
CA LYS A 132 -1.01 12.85 13.20
C LYS A 132 -0.19 11.71 13.82
N ALA A 133 -0.85 10.69 14.35
CA ALA A 133 -0.20 9.52 14.93
C ALA A 133 0.66 8.75 13.90
N LEU A 134 0.15 8.49 12.70
CA LEU A 134 0.95 7.81 11.66
C LEU A 134 2.09 8.70 11.14
N GLN A 135 1.89 10.01 11.04
CA GLN A 135 2.96 10.93 10.68
C GLN A 135 4.10 10.88 11.71
N GLU A 136 3.77 10.99 13.00
CA GLU A 136 4.74 10.89 14.09
C GLU A 136 5.45 9.53 14.11
N ALA A 137 4.73 8.43 13.80
CA ALA A 137 5.34 7.10 13.71
C ALA A 137 6.40 7.01 12.60
N PHE A 138 6.14 7.59 11.42
CA PHE A 138 7.10 7.61 10.31
C PHE A 138 8.31 8.50 10.61
N GLU A 139 8.08 9.70 11.18
CA GLU A 139 9.16 10.61 11.59
C GLU A 139 10.05 9.98 12.69
N ASN A 140 9.44 9.26 13.65
CA ASN A 140 10.19 8.54 14.70
C ASN A 140 10.96 7.34 14.14
N ALA A 141 10.35 6.58 13.22
CA ALA A 141 11.03 5.47 12.54
C ALA A 141 12.25 5.97 11.76
N ASP A 142 12.14 7.13 11.10
CA ASP A 142 13.24 7.78 10.40
C ASP A 142 14.37 8.19 11.33
N ALA A 143 14.05 8.96 12.37
CA ALA A 143 15.05 9.38 13.33
C ALA A 143 15.80 8.20 13.99
N LYS A 144 15.14 7.04 14.16
CA LYS A 144 15.77 5.81 14.66
C LYS A 144 16.60 5.11 13.59
N LEU A 145 16.14 5.06 12.34
CA LEU A 145 16.90 4.48 11.23
C LEU A 145 18.22 5.22 11.02
N LEU A 146 18.19 6.55 11.00
CA LEU A 146 19.41 7.36 10.81
C LEU A 146 20.45 7.07 11.87
N LYS A 147 20.05 7.03 13.14
CA LYS A 147 20.94 6.66 14.25
C LYS A 147 21.46 5.24 14.11
N TRP A 148 20.61 4.30 13.69
CA TRP A 148 21.00 2.90 13.52
C TRP A 148 22.03 2.73 12.40
N LEU A 149 21.86 3.40 11.25
CA LEU A 149 22.82 3.40 10.13
C LEU A 149 24.16 4.05 10.52
N GLU A 150 24.11 5.17 11.26
CA GLU A 150 25.32 5.82 11.77
C GLU A 150 26.10 4.92 12.74
N MET A 151 25.39 4.14 13.56
CA MET A 151 25.99 3.22 14.53
C MET A 151 26.49 1.91 13.89
N SER A 152 25.81 1.39 12.86
CA SER A 152 26.22 0.16 12.19
C SER A 152 27.48 0.35 11.35
N GLY A 153 27.62 1.53 10.71
CA GLY A 153 28.69 1.82 9.76
C GLY A 153 28.59 1.09 8.42
N GLU A 154 27.53 0.28 8.22
CA GLU A 154 27.25 -0.47 7.00
C GLU A 154 26.15 0.24 6.20
N GLU A 155 26.32 0.32 4.88
CA GLU A 155 25.31 0.85 3.94
C GLU A 155 24.67 2.17 4.42
N VAL A 156 25.51 3.10 4.88
CA VAL A 156 25.10 4.38 5.50
C VAL A 156 24.28 5.24 4.54
N GLU A 157 24.44 5.02 3.24
CA GLU A 157 23.68 5.68 2.18
C GLU A 157 22.40 4.94 1.78
N SER A 158 22.10 3.79 2.41
CA SER A 158 20.88 3.05 2.13
C SER A 158 19.63 3.86 2.46
N GLY A 159 18.59 3.62 1.68
CA GLY A 159 17.28 4.17 1.90
C GLY A 159 16.20 3.21 1.45
N SER A 160 14.95 3.56 1.75
CA SER A 160 13.81 2.76 1.30
C SER A 160 12.55 3.59 1.17
N THR A 161 11.67 3.19 0.25
CA THR A 161 10.27 3.61 0.23
C THR A 161 9.46 2.83 1.26
N ALA A 162 8.29 3.34 1.64
CA ALA A 162 7.38 2.61 2.52
C ALA A 162 5.94 2.85 2.09
N THR A 163 5.25 1.77 1.73
CA THR A 163 3.81 1.79 1.46
C THR A 163 3.12 0.85 2.43
N VAL A 164 2.44 1.45 3.40
CA VAL A 164 1.82 0.76 4.55
C VAL A 164 0.31 0.86 4.46
N MET A 165 -0.38 -0.25 4.76
CA MET A 165 -1.83 -0.29 4.91
C MET A 165 -2.25 -0.91 6.25
N PHE A 166 -3.32 -0.36 6.83
CA PHE A 166 -4.07 -0.95 7.94
C PHE A 166 -5.48 -1.26 7.45
N ILE A 167 -5.93 -2.50 7.61
CA ILE A 167 -7.24 -2.94 7.14
C ILE A 167 -7.97 -3.75 8.21
N GLY A 168 -9.19 -3.35 8.53
CA GLY A 168 -9.99 -3.91 9.62
C GLY A 168 -11.25 -3.07 9.84
N ASP A 169 -12.26 -3.62 10.52
CA ASP A 169 -13.51 -2.91 10.83
C ASP A 169 -14.15 -2.16 9.63
N ASN A 170 -14.08 -2.75 8.43
CA ASN A 170 -14.51 -2.15 7.15
C ASN A 170 -13.80 -0.83 6.79
N MET A 171 -12.57 -0.64 7.26
CA MET A 171 -11.75 0.54 6.99
C MET A 171 -10.42 0.15 6.40
N LEU A 172 -9.90 1.01 5.53
CA LEU A 172 -8.57 0.91 4.93
C LEU A 172 -7.87 2.24 5.14
N PHE A 173 -6.76 2.21 5.86
CA PHE A 173 -5.89 3.36 6.09
C PHE A 173 -4.57 3.12 5.37
N ILE A 174 -4.05 4.11 4.63
CA ILE A 174 -2.81 4.00 3.89
C ILE A 174 -1.86 5.11 4.32
N SER A 175 -0.63 4.75 4.66
CA SER A 175 0.47 5.69 4.84
C SER A 175 1.53 5.36 3.80
N HIS A 176 1.87 6.33 2.95
CA HIS A 176 2.65 6.10 1.74
C HIS A 176 3.77 7.15 1.60
N VAL A 177 4.95 6.67 1.29
CA VAL A 177 6.15 7.45 1.03
C VAL A 177 6.95 6.76 -0.08
N GLY A 178 7.14 7.42 -1.21
CA GLY A 178 7.95 6.94 -2.34
C GLY A 178 7.14 6.75 -3.62
N ASP A 179 7.49 5.74 -4.43
CA ASP A 179 6.89 5.52 -5.75
C ASP A 179 6.27 4.14 -5.97
N SER A 180 6.21 3.33 -4.90
CA SER A 180 5.30 2.18 -4.80
C SER A 180 3.82 2.60 -4.92
N CYS A 181 2.94 1.63 -5.18
CA CYS A 181 1.52 1.92 -5.48
C CYS A 181 0.56 0.96 -4.79
N VAL A 182 -0.56 1.49 -4.28
CA VAL A 182 -1.72 0.69 -3.84
C VAL A 182 -2.86 0.83 -4.84
N ILE A 183 -3.42 -0.29 -5.27
CA ILE A 183 -4.57 -0.34 -6.18
C ILE A 183 -5.64 -1.22 -5.53
N LEU A 184 -6.87 -0.73 -5.50
CA LEU A 184 -8.04 -1.47 -5.06
C LEU A 184 -8.93 -1.80 -6.25
N SER A 185 -9.35 -3.06 -6.38
CA SER A 185 -10.37 -3.45 -7.34
C SER A 185 -11.72 -3.63 -6.65
N ARG A 186 -12.75 -2.93 -7.14
CA ARG A 186 -14.13 -3.07 -6.67
C ARG A 186 -15.08 -3.17 -7.85
N SER A 187 -15.92 -4.21 -7.87
CA SER A 187 -16.88 -4.45 -8.95
C SER A 187 -16.23 -4.44 -10.35
N GLY A 188 -15.02 -5.02 -10.46
CA GLY A 188 -14.25 -5.08 -11.70
C GLY A 188 -13.55 -3.77 -12.10
N LYS A 189 -13.62 -2.71 -11.29
CA LYS A 189 -12.97 -1.43 -11.54
C LYS A 189 -11.75 -1.26 -10.63
N ALA A 190 -10.61 -0.97 -11.24
CA ALA A 190 -9.39 -0.62 -10.52
C ALA A 190 -9.41 0.86 -10.11
N GLU A 191 -9.03 1.12 -8.86
CA GLU A 191 -8.90 2.45 -8.27
C GLU A 191 -7.51 2.58 -7.66
N VAL A 192 -6.72 3.53 -8.17
CA VAL A 192 -5.41 3.87 -7.60
C VAL A 192 -5.62 4.65 -6.30
N LEU A 193 -4.97 4.21 -5.23
CA LEU A 193 -5.15 4.74 -3.88
C LEU A 193 -3.97 5.56 -3.37
N THR A 194 -2.87 5.63 -4.12
CA THR A 194 -1.69 6.41 -3.77
C THR A 194 -1.17 7.18 -4.97
N ASN A 195 -0.60 8.35 -4.72
CA ASN A 195 0.11 9.14 -5.72
C ASN A 195 1.63 9.04 -5.49
N SER A 196 2.37 8.76 -6.55
CA SER A 196 3.83 8.58 -6.46
C SER A 196 4.57 9.90 -6.17
N HIS A 197 5.49 9.87 -5.21
CA HIS A 197 6.35 10.98 -4.79
C HIS A 197 7.56 11.11 -5.71
N ARG A 198 7.33 11.61 -6.93
CA ARG A 198 8.39 11.80 -7.93
C ARG A 198 8.80 13.26 -8.00
N PRO A 199 10.11 13.58 -8.05
CA PRO A 199 10.61 14.94 -8.25
C PRO A 199 10.49 15.40 -9.72
N TYR A 200 9.55 14.83 -10.49
CA TYR A 200 9.30 15.15 -11.89
C TYR A 200 7.85 14.82 -12.24
N GLY A 201 7.34 15.44 -13.30
CA GLY A 201 5.97 15.28 -13.77
C GLY A 201 5.04 16.42 -13.34
N ASN A 202 3.79 16.34 -13.80
CA ASN A 202 2.83 17.44 -13.73
C ASN A 202 1.66 17.19 -12.78
N ASN A 203 1.65 16.06 -12.06
CA ASN A 203 0.61 15.80 -11.06
C ASN A 203 0.85 16.67 -9.80
N LYS A 204 -0.20 16.85 -9.01
CA LYS A 204 -0.17 17.73 -7.82
C LYS A 204 0.94 17.33 -6.83
N VAL A 205 1.14 16.04 -6.60
CA VAL A 205 2.09 15.51 -5.62
C VAL A 205 3.53 15.72 -6.10
N SER A 206 3.82 15.47 -7.38
CA SER A 206 5.11 15.77 -8.01
C SER A 206 5.45 17.25 -7.96
N LEU A 207 4.49 18.14 -8.22
CA LEU A 207 4.69 19.59 -8.13
C LEU A 207 4.98 20.03 -6.69
N GLN A 208 4.31 19.44 -5.71
CA GLN A 208 4.59 19.67 -4.29
C GLN A 208 5.99 19.19 -3.92
N GLU A 209 6.44 18.04 -4.44
CA GLU A 209 7.76 17.50 -4.14
C GLU A 209 8.88 18.31 -4.77
N ILE A 210 8.73 18.74 -6.03
CA ILE A 210 9.65 19.68 -6.68
C ILE A 210 9.75 20.98 -5.86
N ARG A 211 8.62 21.50 -5.38
CA ARG A 211 8.59 22.71 -4.56
C ARG A 211 9.32 22.50 -3.23
N ARG A 212 9.05 21.39 -2.52
CA ARG A 212 9.73 21.03 -1.26
C ARG A 212 11.24 20.97 -1.44
N ILE A 213 11.73 20.31 -2.50
CA ILE A 213 13.16 20.20 -2.80
C ILE A 213 13.79 21.58 -3.01
N ARG A 214 13.12 22.46 -3.78
CA ARG A 214 13.59 23.83 -4.02
C ARG A 214 13.60 24.69 -2.76
N GLU A 215 12.56 24.59 -1.93
CA GLU A 215 12.47 25.32 -0.66
C GLU A 215 13.55 24.87 0.34
N ALA A 216 13.99 23.63 0.27
CA ALA A 216 15.13 23.10 1.03
C ALA A 216 16.51 23.49 0.45
N GLY A 217 16.56 24.29 -0.63
CA GLY A 217 17.80 24.70 -1.29
C GLY A 217 18.38 23.68 -2.29
N GLY A 218 17.66 22.59 -2.56
CA GLY A 218 18.03 21.60 -3.57
C GLY A 218 17.60 21.99 -4.99
N TRP A 219 18.14 21.30 -5.99
CA TRP A 219 17.73 21.44 -7.39
C TRP A 219 17.41 20.06 -8.00
N VAL A 220 16.49 20.05 -8.96
CA VAL A 220 16.13 18.84 -9.72
C VAL A 220 16.84 18.89 -11.07
N CYS A 221 17.71 17.92 -11.35
CA CYS A 221 18.38 17.79 -12.64
C CYS A 221 17.78 16.63 -13.46
N PHE A 222 17.55 16.85 -14.76
CA PHE A 222 16.87 15.89 -15.64
C PHE A 222 17.70 14.63 -15.96
N SER A 223 19.00 14.63 -15.68
CA SER A 223 19.91 13.51 -15.92
C SER A 223 20.37 12.91 -14.60
N ILE A 224 20.27 11.58 -14.48
CA ILE A 224 20.66 10.72 -13.33
C ILE A 224 19.52 10.50 -12.32
N LEU A 225 18.42 9.95 -12.81
CA LEU A 225 17.44 9.19 -12.03
C LEU A 225 18.04 7.84 -11.61
N LYS A 226 19.08 7.84 -10.77
CA LYS A 226 19.51 6.67 -9.97
C LYS A 226 20.61 6.89 -8.93
N SER A 227 21.23 8.08 -8.79
CA SER A 227 22.37 8.20 -7.86
C SER A 227 22.46 9.44 -6.97
N PHE A 228 21.62 10.48 -7.10
CA PHE A 228 21.78 11.67 -6.24
C PHE A 228 20.47 12.41 -5.87
N SER A 229 19.41 11.71 -5.46
CA SER A 229 18.23 12.41 -4.90
C SER A 229 17.42 11.63 -3.88
N PHE A 230 18.04 10.84 -3.00
CA PHE A 230 17.39 10.38 -1.77
C PHE A 230 18.42 10.13 -0.66
N SER A 231 19.29 11.11 -0.37
CA SER A 231 20.03 11.05 0.88
C SER A 231 19.04 11.29 2.02
N ARG A 232 18.62 10.19 2.65
CA ARG A 232 17.93 10.14 3.95
C ARG A 232 16.44 10.49 3.89
N PHE A 233 15.64 9.42 3.82
CA PHE A 233 14.19 9.36 3.69
C PHE A 233 13.56 10.20 2.57
N ALA A 234 12.75 9.55 1.75
CA ALA A 234 11.78 10.20 0.85
C ALA A 234 10.63 10.91 1.62
N LEU A 235 10.84 11.41 2.85
CA LEU A 235 9.79 11.98 3.69
C LEU A 235 9.41 13.40 3.27
N GLY A 236 8.49 13.45 2.30
CA GLY A 236 7.28 14.26 2.43
C GLY A 236 6.15 13.33 2.82
N VAL A 237 5.61 13.45 4.04
CA VAL A 237 4.46 12.63 4.47
C VAL A 237 3.22 13.07 3.68
N CYS A 238 2.85 12.31 2.65
CA CYS A 238 1.56 12.43 1.99
C CYS A 238 0.68 11.26 2.46
N SER A 239 -0.17 11.52 3.46
CA SER A 239 -1.12 10.51 3.94
C SER A 239 -2.43 10.62 3.18
N GLU A 240 -2.79 9.58 2.41
CA GLU A 240 -4.08 9.43 1.74
C GLU A 240 -5.00 8.48 2.53
N TRP A 241 -6.22 8.93 2.81
CA TRP A 241 -7.18 8.18 3.64
C TRP A 241 -8.47 8.00 2.86
N LYS A 242 -8.92 6.76 2.69
CA LYS A 242 -10.22 6.47 2.10
C LYS A 242 -11.07 5.66 3.05
N LYS A 243 -12.21 6.22 3.47
CA LYS A 243 -13.27 5.46 4.12
C LYS A 243 -13.88 4.52 3.07
N VAL A 244 -13.58 3.24 3.17
CA VAL A 244 -14.28 2.22 2.39
C VAL A 244 -15.65 2.00 3.04
N SER A 245 -16.68 2.72 2.60
CA SER A 245 -18.05 2.41 3.07
C SER A 245 -18.49 1.05 2.53
N ASN A 246 -18.86 0.19 3.48
CA ASN A 246 -19.55 -1.09 3.37
C ASN A 246 -18.84 -2.22 2.59
N PHE A 247 -18.29 -3.18 3.33
CA PHE A 247 -18.48 -4.59 3.00
C PHE A 247 -19.87 -4.96 3.54
N VAL A 248 -20.93 -4.86 2.73
CA VAL A 248 -22.28 -5.20 3.18
C VAL A 248 -22.38 -6.72 3.37
N ASN A 249 -22.72 -7.15 4.58
CA ASN A 249 -23.28 -8.47 4.83
C ASN A 249 -24.67 -8.55 4.16
N PRO A 250 -24.98 -9.57 3.34
CA PRO A 250 -26.21 -9.63 2.54
C PRO A 250 -27.55 -9.75 3.29
N LEU A 251 -27.63 -9.51 4.61
CA LEU A 251 -28.81 -9.87 5.40
C LEU A 251 -29.54 -8.71 6.10
N ASP A 252 -29.06 -7.48 6.05
CA ASP A 252 -29.81 -6.35 6.62
C ASP A 252 -30.05 -5.27 5.55
N LEU A 253 -31.24 -5.27 4.97
CA LEU A 253 -32.08 -4.10 4.66
C LEU A 253 -33.48 -4.63 4.24
N PRO A 254 -34.56 -3.87 4.52
CA PRO A 254 -35.91 -4.35 4.80
C PRO A 254 -36.67 -4.97 3.63
#